data_AF-A0A7X8CT56-F1
#
_entry.id   AF-A0A7X8CT56-F1
#
_cell.length_a   1.000
_cell.length_b   1.000
_cell.length_c   1.000
_cell.angle_alpha   90.00
_cell.angle_beta   90.00
_cell.angle_gamma   90.00
#
_symmetry.space_group_name_H-M   'P 1'
#
loop_
_entity.id
_entity.type
_entity.pdbx_description
1 polymer ?
#
loop_
_entity_poly.entity_id
_entity_poly.type
_entity_poly.pdbx_seq_one_letter_code
_entity_poly.pdbx_strand_id
1 'polypeptide(L)'
;MFTPDNLLWLKECVAIFFMTFLHEDAAIIASAFATVHEDLPVPLAYVSVYLGIVVGDILIYGLGHFAQKNAWLRSKIIGPKVERLKAWLQTHLVRVLVLCRITPGLLFPTFVACGWFRIPFLRFATVSILAGAVYSSIVLTIAILFGDLVLNQFGYWAWGALALIIVGFALRNSFKSRWSKKTEKAMGDLPPSFISVFKKYMPDLKHKFHGMPTLDDLKKTVMKAEHIPNSILYIPVGLYYIFLGLKYRSFTLPSASNPNIETGGFMGESKSSVLNMVGPEQQTWIAEFATMHRNGVPGEKDLENAMTLMKEKNLAFPVVAKPDIGWNGYGVRLIEDSNHLLQYISEFPHDENIILQKPVPYDGEAGVFYVRIPGEEKGRIHSVTLRYFPFVTGDGKSTLRELIENDERTKLRSGYYLGGKPEHVGFNETDLEQIPSEGELIRLSFIGSLRVGGLYRNASHLITPELTERFDMIARSMPEFYFGRFDIRFESIDKLMKGEGFNIIEINGAGAEAIQAWDPNSGLMTLYREFFKAYRMLFRIGHLNRARGFKPMPFHDFIKAIRHQNRLIGQYPPAG
;
A
#
# COMPACT_ATOMS: atom_id res chain seq x y z
N MET A 1 61.06 -2.14 -12.13
CA MET A 1 60.89 -0.71 -12.47
C MET A 1 59.39 -0.47 -12.57
N PHE A 2 58.78 0.22 -11.60
CA PHE A 2 57.34 0.50 -11.62
C PHE A 2 57.07 1.63 -12.62
N THR A 3 56.46 1.31 -13.77
CA THR A 3 55.92 2.31 -14.68
C THR A 3 54.58 2.83 -14.15
N PRO A 4 54.19 4.09 -14.43
CA PRO A 4 52.93 4.68 -13.96
C PRO A 4 51.66 3.89 -14.32
N ASP A 5 51.70 3.13 -15.42
CA ASP A 5 50.59 2.29 -15.90
C ASP A 5 50.39 1.02 -15.05
N ASN A 6 51.43 0.53 -14.37
CA ASN A 6 51.36 -0.68 -13.52
C ASN A 6 50.73 -0.45 -12.14
N LEU A 7 50.33 0.79 -11.81
CA LEU A 7 49.74 1.19 -10.53
C LEU A 7 48.33 1.81 -10.69
N LEU A 8 47.75 1.75 -11.89
CA LEU A 8 46.43 2.33 -12.17
C LEU A 8 45.33 1.68 -11.32
N TRP A 9 45.29 0.35 -11.29
CA TRP A 9 44.39 -0.44 -10.44
C TRP A 9 44.51 -0.08 -8.95
N LEU A 10 45.73 0.25 -8.47
CA LEU A 10 45.96 0.63 -7.07
C LEU A 10 45.38 2.02 -6.78
N LYS A 11 45.53 2.96 -7.73
CA LYS A 11 44.93 4.30 -7.60
C LYS A 11 43.41 4.23 -7.54
N GLU A 12 42.80 3.42 -8.39
CA GLU A 12 41.34 3.16 -8.39
C GLU A 12 40.90 2.52 -7.08
N CYS A 13 41.61 1.48 -6.62
CA CYS A 13 41.33 0.82 -5.35
C CYS A 13 41.37 1.80 -4.17
N VAL A 14 42.37 2.69 -4.15
CA VAL A 14 42.53 3.71 -3.11
C VAL A 14 41.46 4.79 -3.22
N ALA A 15 41.12 5.23 -4.44
CA ALA A 15 40.08 6.21 -4.66
C ALA A 15 38.71 5.69 -4.22
N ILE A 16 38.36 4.45 -4.60
CA ILE A 16 37.13 3.76 -4.18
C ILE A 16 37.09 3.66 -2.65
N PHE A 17 38.19 3.24 -2.01
CA PHE A 17 38.30 3.13 -0.56
C PHE A 17 38.02 4.46 0.15
N PHE A 18 38.62 5.58 -0.28
CA PHE A 18 38.38 6.88 0.36
C PHE A 18 37.00 7.45 0.01
N MET A 19 36.45 7.13 -1.17
CA MET A 19 35.13 7.56 -1.58
C MET A 19 34.03 7.00 -0.67
N THR A 20 34.21 5.81 -0.07
CA THR A 20 33.23 5.26 0.89
C THR A 20 33.03 6.16 2.11
N PHE A 21 34.04 6.94 2.50
CA PHE A 21 33.94 7.88 3.62
C PHE A 21 33.12 9.12 3.28
N LEU A 22 33.07 9.50 2.01
CA LEU A 22 32.25 10.60 1.52
C LEU A 22 30.81 10.11 1.29
N HIS A 23 30.66 9.02 0.54
CA HIS A 23 29.34 8.43 0.23
C HIS A 23 29.47 6.96 -0.19
N GLU A 24 28.96 6.05 0.65
CA GLU A 24 29.01 4.59 0.45
C GLU A 24 28.42 4.16 -0.90
N ASP A 25 27.20 4.58 -1.22
CA ASP A 25 26.54 4.18 -2.47
C ASP A 25 27.25 4.68 -3.73
N ALA A 26 27.83 5.90 -3.67
CA ALA A 26 28.58 6.45 -4.79
C ALA A 26 29.88 5.67 -5.02
N ALA A 27 30.54 5.23 -3.95
CA ALA A 27 31.73 4.40 -4.03
C ALA A 27 31.44 3.01 -4.61
N ILE A 28 30.28 2.41 -4.27
CA ILE A 28 29.84 1.13 -4.86
C ILE A 28 29.61 1.29 -6.37
N ILE A 29 28.95 2.37 -6.79
CA ILE A 29 28.71 2.66 -8.21
C ILE A 29 30.04 2.94 -8.95
N ALA A 30 30.92 3.76 -8.36
CA ALA A 30 32.24 4.04 -8.92
C ALA A 30 33.07 2.76 -9.05
N SER A 31 32.97 1.85 -8.08
CA SER A 31 33.63 0.55 -8.14
C SER A 31 33.07 -0.34 -9.23
N ALA A 32 31.75 -0.36 -9.43
CA ALA A 32 31.13 -1.09 -10.53
C ALA A 32 31.57 -0.52 -11.89
N PHE A 33 31.62 0.81 -12.00
CA PHE A 33 32.10 1.51 -13.19
C PHE A 33 33.56 1.15 -13.50
N ALA A 34 34.47 1.20 -12.52
CA ALA A 34 35.87 0.83 -12.69
C ALA A 34 36.04 -0.64 -13.12
N THR A 35 35.21 -1.55 -12.59
CA THR A 35 35.22 -2.96 -13.00
C THR A 35 34.72 -3.18 -14.44
N VAL A 36 33.74 -2.40 -14.89
CA VAL A 36 33.15 -2.54 -16.23
C VAL A 36 33.97 -1.80 -17.31
N HIS A 37 34.63 -0.68 -16.97
CA HIS A 37 35.30 0.18 -17.94
C HIS A 37 36.82 0.20 -17.85
N GLU A 38 37.39 0.12 -16.65
CA GLU A 38 38.83 0.28 -16.41
C GLU A 38 39.50 -1.09 -16.18
N ASP A 39 38.79 -2.18 -16.50
CA ASP A 39 39.22 -3.57 -16.33
C ASP A 39 39.69 -3.91 -14.90
N LEU A 40 39.20 -3.19 -13.88
CA LEU A 40 39.55 -3.44 -12.49
C LEU A 40 39.07 -4.85 -12.09
N PRO A 41 39.97 -5.76 -11.66
CA PRO A 41 39.60 -7.11 -11.29
C PRO A 41 38.51 -7.12 -10.22
N VAL A 42 37.43 -7.87 -10.48
CA VAL A 42 36.26 -7.98 -9.58
C VAL A 42 36.66 -8.19 -8.11
N PRO A 43 37.60 -9.08 -7.75
CA PRO A 43 37.97 -9.25 -6.34
C PRO A 43 38.54 -7.97 -5.70
N LEU A 44 39.28 -7.15 -6.44
CA LEU A 44 39.87 -5.91 -5.92
C LEU A 44 38.82 -4.83 -5.69
N ALA A 45 37.84 -4.72 -6.61
CA ALA A 45 36.68 -3.85 -6.44
C ALA A 45 35.91 -4.16 -5.14
N TYR A 46 35.60 -5.44 -4.90
CA TYR A 46 34.93 -5.88 -3.68
C TYR A 46 35.76 -5.59 -2.43
N VAL A 47 37.06 -5.89 -2.45
CA VAL A 47 37.95 -5.67 -1.31
C VAL A 47 38.04 -4.18 -0.98
N SER A 48 38.21 -3.30 -1.97
CA SER A 48 38.31 -1.86 -1.77
C SER A 48 37.05 -1.25 -1.18
N VAL A 49 35.88 -1.59 -1.73
CA VAL A 49 34.58 -1.14 -1.20
C VAL A 49 34.38 -1.66 0.22
N TYR A 50 34.63 -2.95 0.44
CA TYR A 50 34.39 -3.58 1.73
C TYR A 50 35.29 -3.03 2.83
N LEU A 51 36.59 -2.90 2.58
CA LEU A 51 37.52 -2.31 3.53
C LEU A 51 37.15 -0.85 3.84
N GLY A 52 36.77 -0.08 2.81
CA GLY A 52 36.34 1.31 2.99
C GLY A 52 35.09 1.42 3.87
N ILE A 53 34.09 0.57 3.65
CA ILE A 53 32.87 0.53 4.48
C ILE A 53 33.21 0.16 5.92
N VAL A 54 33.95 -0.93 6.14
CA VAL A 54 34.28 -1.42 7.47
C VAL A 54 35.08 -0.38 8.27
N VAL A 55 36.08 0.25 7.66
CA VAL A 55 36.86 1.31 8.31
C VAL A 55 35.97 2.53 8.61
N GLY A 56 35.14 2.93 7.66
CA GLY A 56 34.23 4.07 7.83
C GLY A 56 33.26 3.87 9.00
N ASP A 57 32.65 2.69 9.10
CA ASP A 57 31.73 2.34 10.19
C ASP A 57 32.39 2.44 11.56
N ILE A 58 33.61 1.91 11.67
CA ILE A 58 34.40 1.92 12.91
C ILE A 58 34.75 3.37 13.29
N LEU A 59 35.10 4.22 12.32
CA LEU A 59 35.40 5.63 12.55
C LEU A 59 34.16 6.39 13.05
N ILE A 60 32.99 6.18 12.44
CA ILE A 60 31.73 6.85 12.85
C ILE A 60 31.31 6.40 14.25
N TYR A 61 31.41 5.10 14.55
CA TYR A 61 31.18 4.58 15.89
C TYR A 61 32.17 5.20 16.90
N GLY A 62 33.45 5.28 16.54
CA GLY A 62 34.49 5.92 17.33
C GLY A 62 34.16 7.37 17.63
N LEU A 63 33.72 8.14 16.63
CA LEU A 63 33.31 9.52 16.77
C LEU A 63 32.22 9.69 17.84
N GLY A 64 31.18 8.85 17.82
CA GLY A 64 30.16 8.84 18.86
C GLY A 64 30.70 8.49 20.25
N HIS A 65 31.59 7.50 20.33
CA HIS A 65 32.21 7.07 21.57
C HIS A 65 33.09 8.16 22.21
N PHE A 66 33.88 8.86 21.41
CA PHE A 66 34.72 9.96 21.88
C PHE A 66 33.92 11.23 22.16
N ALA A 67 32.88 11.53 21.37
CA ALA A 67 32.00 12.67 21.60
C ALA A 67 31.34 12.64 22.99
N GLN A 68 31.05 11.44 23.49
CA GLN A 68 30.47 11.24 24.82
C GLN A 68 31.41 11.62 25.97
N LYS A 69 32.73 11.71 25.74
CA LYS A 69 33.71 12.18 26.74
C LYS A 69 33.66 13.70 26.93
N ASN A 70 33.06 14.44 26.02
CA ASN A 70 32.92 15.89 26.13
C ASN A 70 31.76 16.25 27.06
N ALA A 71 32.06 16.89 28.19
CA ALA A 71 31.09 17.26 29.22
C ALA A 71 29.95 18.18 28.69
N TRP A 72 30.24 19.04 27.71
CA TRP A 72 29.26 19.95 27.11
C TRP A 72 28.27 19.23 26.19
N LEU A 73 28.74 18.28 25.37
CA LEU A 73 27.85 17.47 24.55
C LEU A 73 26.99 16.56 25.43
N ARG A 74 27.57 16.03 26.51
CA ARG A 74 26.88 15.16 27.45
C ARG A 74 25.74 15.90 28.16
N SER A 75 25.96 17.14 28.60
CA SER A 75 24.94 17.92 29.32
C SER A 75 23.71 18.27 28.46
N LYS A 76 23.85 18.35 27.13
CA LYS A 76 22.75 18.64 26.20
C LYS A 76 21.87 17.44 25.82
N ILE A 77 22.32 16.21 26.08
CA ILE A 77 21.69 14.98 25.56
C ILE A 77 21.20 14.06 26.71
N ILE A 78 21.14 14.54 27.95
CA ILE A 78 20.63 13.74 29.09
C ILE A 78 19.11 13.89 29.23
N GLY A 79 18.40 12.76 29.32
CA GLY A 79 16.97 12.73 29.66
C GLY A 79 16.35 11.31 29.64
N PRO A 80 15.18 11.11 30.26
CA PRO A 80 14.53 9.79 30.38
C PRO A 80 14.15 9.16 29.02
N LYS A 81 13.94 9.97 27.98
CA LYS A 81 13.73 9.50 26.60
C LYS A 81 14.99 8.87 25.99
N VAL A 82 16.17 9.33 26.40
CA VAL A 82 17.47 8.90 25.86
C VAL A 82 17.88 7.54 26.44
N GLU A 83 17.60 7.29 27.73
CA GLU A 83 17.80 5.97 28.34
C GLU A 83 16.86 4.91 27.76
N ARG A 84 15.59 5.26 27.48
CA ARG A 84 14.66 4.37 26.76
C ARG A 84 15.16 4.04 25.35
N LEU A 85 15.70 5.03 24.64
CA LEU A 85 16.26 4.84 23.30
C LEU A 85 17.48 3.91 23.33
N LYS A 86 18.35 4.04 24.33
CA LYS A 86 19.50 3.15 24.53
C LYS A 86 19.06 1.71 24.78
N ALA A 87 18.12 1.48 25.69
CA ALA A 87 17.61 0.14 26.00
C ALA A 87 16.93 -0.50 24.77
N TRP A 88 16.16 0.28 24.01
CA TRP A 88 15.54 -0.17 22.78
C TRP A 88 16.57 -0.54 21.71
N LEU A 89 17.60 0.31 21.52
CA LEU A 89 18.66 0.09 20.54
C LEU A 89 19.51 -1.14 20.87
N GLN A 90 19.81 -1.39 22.15
CA GLN A 90 20.52 -2.60 22.59
C GLN A 90 19.74 -3.89 22.29
N THR A 91 18.41 -3.83 22.42
CA THR A 91 17.52 -4.97 22.15
C THR A 91 17.37 -5.23 20.66
N HIS A 92 17.32 -4.16 19.84
CA HIS A 92 17.02 -4.24 18.40
C HIS A 92 18.22 -4.01 17.48
N LEU A 93 19.45 -4.00 18.01
CA LEU A 93 20.67 -3.58 17.32
C LEU A 93 20.82 -4.18 15.92
N VAL A 94 20.66 -5.51 15.78
CA VAL A 94 20.80 -6.21 14.50
C VAL A 94 19.82 -5.68 13.46
N ARG A 95 18.55 -5.54 13.81
CA ARG A 95 17.51 -5.04 12.90
C ARG A 95 17.79 -3.60 12.53
N VAL A 96 18.17 -2.77 13.49
CA VAL A 96 18.45 -1.34 13.27
C VAL A 96 19.64 -1.15 12.33
N LEU A 97 20.75 -1.88 12.54
CA LEU A 97 21.96 -1.76 11.71
C LEU A 97 21.74 -2.27 10.27
N VAL A 98 20.92 -3.31 10.08
CA VAL A 98 20.53 -3.76 8.73
C VAL A 98 19.62 -2.73 8.05
N LEU A 99 18.61 -2.21 8.77
CA LEU A 99 17.65 -1.25 8.23
C LEU A 99 18.28 0.10 7.89
N CYS A 100 19.26 0.57 8.67
CA CYS A 100 19.88 1.87 8.40
C CYS A 100 20.81 1.85 7.18
N ARG A 101 21.33 0.69 6.77
CA ARG A 101 22.13 0.58 5.54
C ARG A 101 21.28 0.74 4.28
N ILE A 102 20.07 0.18 4.30
CA ILE A 102 19.13 0.31 3.18
C ILE A 102 18.33 1.63 3.23
N THR A 103 18.47 2.42 4.30
CA THR A 103 17.73 3.67 4.49
C THR A 103 18.68 4.86 4.41
N PRO A 104 18.64 5.64 3.32
CA PRO A 104 19.53 6.79 3.15
C PRO A 104 19.47 7.76 4.33
N GLY A 105 20.63 8.27 4.74
CA GLY A 105 20.76 9.29 5.80
C GLY A 105 20.64 8.77 7.24
N LEU A 106 20.26 7.51 7.47
CA LEU A 106 20.15 6.95 8.83
C LEU A 106 21.44 6.31 9.34
N LEU A 107 22.38 5.94 8.46
CA LEU A 107 23.62 5.25 8.84
C LEU A 107 24.45 6.10 9.81
N PHE A 108 24.82 7.32 9.41
CA PHE A 108 25.61 8.23 10.24
C PHE A 108 25.02 8.48 11.65
N PRO A 109 23.77 8.96 11.80
CA PRO A 109 23.22 9.22 13.13
C PRO A 109 23.06 7.95 13.98
N THR A 110 22.77 6.80 13.36
CA THR A 110 22.63 5.53 14.08
C THR A 110 23.96 5.04 14.63
N PHE A 111 25.05 5.17 13.86
CA PHE A 111 26.36 4.65 14.24
C PHE A 111 27.02 5.55 15.29
N VAL A 112 26.87 6.88 15.14
CA VAL A 112 27.23 7.84 16.18
C VAL A 112 26.46 7.55 17.47
N ALA A 113 25.15 7.27 17.38
CA ALA A 113 24.35 6.90 18.55
C ALA A 113 24.84 5.60 19.20
N CYS A 114 25.20 4.57 18.41
CA CYS A 114 25.77 3.33 18.94
C CYS A 114 27.07 3.58 19.72
N GLY A 115 27.96 4.42 19.19
CA GLY A 115 29.18 4.85 19.87
C GLY A 115 28.89 5.64 21.15
N TRP A 116 27.99 6.62 21.05
CA TRP A 116 27.58 7.49 22.16
C TRP A 116 26.97 6.70 23.33
N PHE A 117 26.14 5.70 23.03
CA PHE A 117 25.50 4.85 24.02
C PHE A 117 26.41 3.74 24.56
N ARG A 118 27.66 3.66 24.09
CA ARG A 118 28.63 2.62 24.44
C ARG A 118 28.08 1.20 24.24
N ILE A 119 27.42 0.96 23.11
CA ILE A 119 27.07 -0.40 22.70
C ILE A 119 28.37 -1.23 22.63
N PRO A 120 28.44 -2.49 23.07
CA PRO A 120 29.67 -3.26 23.03
C PRO A 120 30.29 -3.27 21.61
N PHE A 121 31.54 -2.80 21.49
CA PHE A 121 32.20 -2.59 20.20
C PHE A 121 32.20 -3.85 19.33
N LEU A 122 32.57 -5.00 19.89
CA LEU A 122 32.57 -6.28 19.17
C LEU A 122 31.20 -6.62 18.60
N ARG A 123 30.13 -6.40 19.39
CA ARG A 123 28.77 -6.68 18.95
C ARG A 123 28.34 -5.74 17.81
N PHE A 124 28.66 -4.47 17.91
CA PHE A 124 28.41 -3.49 16.84
C PHE A 124 29.21 -3.85 15.58
N ALA A 125 30.52 -4.04 15.71
CA ALA A 125 31.44 -4.28 14.60
C ALA A 125 31.06 -5.55 13.83
N THR A 126 30.82 -6.67 14.52
CA THR A 126 30.41 -7.92 13.85
C THR A 126 29.15 -7.76 13.04
N VAL A 127 28.11 -7.11 13.61
CA VAL A 127 26.85 -6.90 12.91
C VAL A 127 27.01 -5.93 11.75
N SER A 128 27.75 -4.84 11.95
CA SER A 128 28.01 -3.83 10.92
C SER A 128 28.76 -4.43 9.74
N ILE A 129 29.83 -5.19 10.01
CA ILE A 129 30.67 -5.85 9.02
C ILE A 129 29.84 -6.85 8.21
N LEU A 130 29.07 -7.72 8.86
CA LEU A 130 28.21 -8.70 8.18
C LEU A 130 27.12 -8.03 7.34
N ALA A 131 26.42 -7.03 7.91
CA ALA A 131 25.40 -6.28 7.18
C ALA A 131 25.99 -5.51 5.99
N GLY A 132 27.19 -4.94 6.16
CA GLY A 132 27.91 -4.21 5.12
C GLY A 132 28.39 -5.13 4.02
N ALA A 133 28.90 -6.32 4.35
CA ALA A 133 29.28 -7.34 3.37
C ALA A 133 28.09 -7.72 2.49
N VAL A 134 26.95 -8.06 3.11
CA VAL A 134 25.75 -8.49 2.38
C VAL A 134 25.20 -7.34 1.52
N TYR A 135 25.06 -6.14 2.08
CA TYR A 135 24.55 -4.98 1.36
C TYR A 135 25.43 -4.63 0.17
N SER A 136 26.71 -4.36 0.41
CA SER A 136 27.65 -3.94 -0.64
C SER A 136 27.83 -5.01 -1.70
N SER A 137 27.85 -6.29 -1.35
CA SER A 137 27.96 -7.38 -2.33
C SER A 137 26.75 -7.45 -3.25
N ILE A 138 25.54 -7.33 -2.70
CA ILE A 138 24.30 -7.34 -3.51
C ILE A 138 24.28 -6.12 -4.44
N VAL A 139 24.52 -4.92 -3.91
CA VAL A 139 24.43 -3.68 -4.69
C VAL A 139 25.52 -3.62 -5.75
N LEU A 140 26.77 -4.00 -5.42
CA LEU A 140 27.88 -4.05 -6.36
C LEU A 140 27.66 -5.11 -7.46
N THR A 141 27.19 -6.31 -7.10
CA THR A 141 26.83 -7.34 -8.09
C THR A 141 25.76 -6.82 -9.07
N ILE A 142 24.70 -6.21 -8.54
CA ILE A 142 23.64 -5.63 -9.36
C ILE A 142 24.21 -4.53 -10.26
N ALA A 143 25.03 -3.63 -9.72
CA ALA A 143 25.62 -2.54 -10.49
C ALA A 143 26.53 -3.05 -11.62
N ILE A 144 27.34 -4.09 -11.37
CA ILE A 144 28.18 -4.72 -12.41
C ILE A 144 27.31 -5.43 -13.46
N LEU A 145 26.36 -6.28 -13.05
CA LEU A 145 25.52 -7.05 -13.98
C LEU A 145 24.61 -6.19 -14.86
N PHE A 146 24.07 -5.10 -14.29
CA PHE A 146 23.21 -4.18 -15.03
C PHE A 146 24.00 -3.06 -15.71
N GLY A 147 25.28 -2.86 -15.37
CA GLY A 147 26.14 -1.82 -15.93
C GLY A 147 26.30 -1.96 -17.44
N ASP A 148 26.59 -3.17 -17.93
CA ASP A 148 26.69 -3.46 -19.36
C ASP A 148 25.38 -3.20 -20.13
N LEU A 149 24.23 -3.48 -19.51
CA LEU A 149 22.93 -3.27 -20.12
C LEU A 149 22.58 -1.78 -20.20
N VAL A 150 22.94 -1.01 -19.17
CA VAL A 150 22.70 0.44 -19.08
C VAL A 150 23.61 1.20 -20.04
N LEU A 151 24.89 0.82 -20.12
CA LEU A 151 25.87 1.49 -20.98
C LEU A 151 25.61 1.25 -22.47
N ASN A 152 25.32 0.02 -22.87
CA ASN A 152 25.11 -0.32 -24.27
C ASN A 152 23.82 0.26 -24.88
N GLN A 153 22.82 0.59 -24.06
CA GLN A 153 21.56 1.17 -24.55
C GLN A 153 21.40 2.67 -24.28
N PHE A 154 22.00 3.20 -23.21
CA PHE A 154 21.71 4.56 -22.74
C PHE A 154 22.95 5.44 -22.57
N GLY A 155 24.18 4.91 -22.61
CA GLY A 155 25.40 5.72 -22.49
C GLY A 155 25.60 6.35 -21.10
N TYR A 156 26.68 7.13 -20.95
CA TYR A 156 27.19 7.58 -19.65
C TYR A 156 26.24 8.43 -18.79
N TRP A 157 25.24 9.10 -19.39
CA TRP A 157 24.29 9.94 -18.63
C TRP A 157 23.32 9.14 -17.75
N ALA A 158 23.10 7.85 -18.05
CA ALA A 158 22.19 6.99 -17.30
C ALA A 158 22.67 6.73 -15.85
N TRP A 159 23.98 6.70 -15.63
CA TRP A 159 24.57 6.61 -14.30
C TRP A 159 24.32 7.86 -13.46
N GLY A 160 24.42 9.04 -14.07
CA GLY A 160 24.07 10.31 -13.43
C GLY A 160 22.58 10.40 -13.08
N ALA A 161 21.70 9.91 -13.97
CA ALA A 161 20.26 9.85 -13.71
C ALA A 161 19.90 8.87 -12.59
N LEU A 162 20.55 7.71 -12.51
CA LEU A 162 20.35 6.73 -11.45
C LEU A 162 20.77 7.29 -10.08
N ALA A 163 21.93 7.95 -10.02
CA ALA A 163 22.40 8.65 -8.82
C ALA A 163 21.43 9.75 -8.38
N LEU A 164 20.92 10.56 -9.31
CA LEU A 164 19.92 11.61 -9.02
C LEU A 164 18.59 11.05 -8.51
N ILE A 165 18.13 9.90 -9.01
CA ILE A 165 16.91 9.23 -8.54
C ILE A 165 17.09 8.73 -7.10
N ILE A 166 18.23 8.10 -6.80
CA ILE A 166 18.54 7.59 -5.45
C ILE A 166 18.65 8.76 -4.46
N VAL A 167 19.36 9.83 -4.83
CA VAL A 167 19.49 11.06 -4.02
C VAL A 167 18.12 11.74 -3.84
N GLY A 168 17.30 11.83 -4.90
CA GLY A 168 15.95 12.38 -4.82
C GLY A 168 15.03 11.58 -3.90
N PHE A 169 15.17 10.24 -3.90
CA PHE A 169 14.42 9.35 -3.01
C PHE A 169 14.90 9.50 -1.54
N ALA A 170 16.21 9.62 -1.32
CA ALA A 170 16.83 9.87 -0.02
C ALA A 170 16.38 11.20 0.59
N LEU A 171 16.38 12.28 -0.22
CA LEU A 171 15.92 13.60 0.19
C LEU A 171 14.42 13.58 0.52
N ARG A 172 13.58 13.00 -0.35
CA ARG A 172 12.13 12.90 -0.12
C ARG A 172 11.77 12.19 1.19
N ASN A 173 12.48 11.13 1.56
CA ASN A 173 12.24 10.41 2.81
C ASN A 173 12.77 11.16 4.04
N SER A 174 13.81 11.97 3.89
CA SER A 174 14.34 12.83 4.96
C SER A 174 13.40 14.00 5.32
N PHE A 175 12.50 14.38 4.40
CA PHE A 175 11.56 15.50 4.55
C PHE A 175 10.10 15.08 4.83
N LYS A 176 9.79 13.80 5.09
CA LYS A 176 8.43 13.43 5.53
C LYS A 176 8.19 13.94 6.96
N SER A 177 7.62 15.13 7.02
CA SER A 177 7.23 15.85 8.22
C SER A 177 6.40 14.96 9.16
N ARG A 178 6.83 14.98 10.43
CA ARG A 178 6.06 14.56 11.59
C ARG A 178 4.80 15.41 11.72
N TRP A 179 3.74 14.75 12.18
CA TRP A 179 2.66 15.30 12.98
C TRP A 179 1.57 16.10 12.24
N SER A 180 0.33 15.65 12.41
CA SER A 180 -0.87 16.46 12.20
C SER A 180 -1.73 16.36 13.46
N LYS A 181 -1.86 17.50 14.15
CA LYS A 181 -2.73 17.77 15.32
C LYS A 181 -4.22 17.87 14.96
N LYS A 182 -4.67 17.22 13.88
CA LYS A 182 -6.06 17.35 13.41
C LYS A 182 -7.06 16.47 14.17
N THR A 183 -6.59 15.45 14.91
CA THR A 183 -7.46 14.44 15.53
C THR A 183 -8.20 14.94 16.77
N GLU A 184 -7.57 15.75 17.62
CA GLU A 184 -8.21 16.23 18.86
C GLU A 184 -9.41 17.14 18.62
N LYS A 185 -9.48 17.82 17.47
CA LYS A 185 -10.57 18.75 17.16
C LYS A 185 -11.75 18.08 16.44
N ALA A 186 -11.56 16.90 15.87
CA ALA A 186 -12.62 16.11 15.22
C ALA A 186 -13.36 15.18 16.21
N MET A 187 -12.79 14.96 17.40
CA MET A 187 -13.38 14.11 18.46
C MET A 187 -14.31 14.88 19.41
N GLY A 188 -14.51 16.18 19.19
CA GLY A 188 -15.20 17.07 20.13
C GLY A 188 -16.70 16.85 20.29
N ASP A 189 -17.40 16.29 19.30
CA ASP A 189 -18.86 16.11 19.34
C ASP A 189 -19.30 14.92 18.44
N LEU A 190 -18.83 13.70 18.72
CA LEU A 190 -19.34 12.48 18.06
C LEU A 190 -20.46 11.83 18.90
N PRO A 191 -21.71 11.78 18.41
CA PRO A 191 -22.60 10.67 18.78
C PRO A 191 -23.43 10.12 17.58
N PRO A 192 -23.94 8.86 17.64
CA PRO A 192 -23.80 7.84 18.68
C PRO A 192 -22.68 6.82 18.36
N SER A 193 -22.47 5.91 19.30
CA SER A 193 -21.49 4.82 19.28
C SER A 193 -21.54 4.04 17.96
N PHE A 194 -20.38 3.85 17.29
CA PHE A 194 -20.24 2.99 16.10
C PHE A 194 -20.96 1.65 16.32
N ILE A 195 -20.94 1.11 17.55
CA ILE A 195 -21.65 -0.11 17.95
C ILE A 195 -23.17 0.01 17.84
N SER A 196 -23.79 1.11 18.26
CA SER A 196 -25.25 1.28 18.20
C SER A 196 -25.80 1.28 16.77
N VAL A 197 -25.03 1.85 15.85
CA VAL A 197 -25.31 1.97 14.41
C VAL A 197 -25.11 0.62 13.74
N PHE A 198 -23.99 -0.03 14.08
CA PHE A 198 -23.64 -1.34 13.59
C PHE A 198 -24.64 -2.42 14.06
N LYS A 199 -25.05 -2.40 15.33
CA LYS A 199 -26.07 -3.29 15.90
C LYS A 199 -27.46 -3.04 15.31
N LYS A 200 -27.78 -1.81 14.89
CA LYS A 200 -29.08 -1.46 14.29
C LYS A 200 -29.21 -1.90 12.82
N TYR A 201 -28.14 -1.82 12.04
CA TYR A 201 -28.19 -2.08 10.59
C TYR A 201 -27.52 -3.39 10.15
N MET A 202 -26.79 -4.07 11.04
CA MET A 202 -26.32 -5.45 10.85
C MET A 202 -26.61 -6.30 12.10
N PRO A 203 -27.90 -6.52 12.43
CA PRO A 203 -28.33 -7.16 13.68
C PRO A 203 -27.91 -8.63 13.82
N ASP A 204 -27.55 -9.28 12.72
CA ASP A 204 -27.40 -10.74 12.65
C ASP A 204 -25.97 -11.25 12.86
N LEU A 205 -24.98 -10.36 12.97
CA LEU A 205 -23.57 -10.71 13.21
C LEU A 205 -23.31 -11.21 14.64
N LYS A 206 -24.31 -11.70 15.35
CA LYS A 206 -24.12 -12.14 16.74
C LYS A 206 -23.19 -13.34 16.83
N HIS A 207 -23.27 -14.32 15.93
CA HIS A 207 -22.50 -15.56 16.10
C HIS A 207 -21.92 -16.16 14.79
N LYS A 208 -22.25 -15.62 13.61
CA LYS A 208 -21.75 -16.13 12.33
C LYS A 208 -21.69 -15.05 11.26
N PHE A 209 -20.85 -15.26 10.25
CA PHE A 209 -20.84 -14.42 9.05
C PHE A 209 -21.96 -14.86 8.11
N HIS A 210 -22.99 -14.04 7.91
CA HIS A 210 -24.12 -14.41 7.06
C HIS A 210 -23.71 -14.47 5.58
N GLY A 211 -24.08 -15.55 4.90
CA GLY A 211 -23.75 -15.75 3.49
C GLY A 211 -22.29 -16.09 3.19
N MET A 212 -21.43 -16.14 4.20
CA MET A 212 -19.98 -16.39 4.09
C MET A 212 -19.60 -17.74 4.74
N PRO A 213 -18.56 -18.41 4.25
CA PRO A 213 -17.97 -19.58 4.93
C PRO A 213 -17.47 -19.23 6.35
N THR A 214 -17.39 -20.24 7.22
CA THR A 214 -16.69 -20.09 8.51
C THR A 214 -15.18 -19.97 8.29
N LEU A 215 -14.47 -19.53 9.33
CA LEU A 215 -13.02 -19.35 9.30
C LEU A 215 -12.27 -20.49 10.02
N ASP A 216 -12.96 -21.57 10.37
CA ASP A 216 -12.43 -22.67 11.19
C ASP A 216 -11.30 -23.45 10.50
N ASP A 217 -11.22 -23.35 9.17
CA ASP A 217 -10.17 -23.98 8.36
C ASP A 217 -8.86 -23.18 8.32
N LEU A 218 -8.82 -21.96 8.87
CA LEU A 218 -7.63 -21.13 8.88
C LEU A 218 -6.58 -21.65 9.86
N LYS A 219 -5.38 -21.88 9.34
CA LYS A 219 -4.19 -22.20 10.15
C LYS A 219 -3.55 -20.97 10.80
N LYS A 220 -3.81 -19.79 10.22
CA LYS A 220 -3.28 -18.49 10.62
C LYS A 220 -4.20 -17.40 10.12
N THR A 221 -4.36 -16.33 10.90
CA THR A 221 -5.20 -15.18 10.51
C THR A 221 -4.38 -14.07 9.87
N VAL A 222 -3.04 -14.15 9.90
CA VAL A 222 -2.12 -13.15 9.35
C VAL A 222 -1.11 -13.79 8.40
N MET A 223 -0.98 -13.23 7.20
CA MET A 223 0.07 -13.62 6.27
C MET A 223 1.42 -13.02 6.67
N LYS A 224 2.52 -13.78 6.58
CA LYS A 224 3.87 -13.26 6.85
C LYS A 224 4.22 -11.99 6.05
N ALA A 225 3.68 -11.86 4.84
CA ALA A 225 3.88 -10.68 3.99
C ALA A 225 3.27 -9.39 4.59
N GLU A 226 2.22 -9.49 5.41
CA GLU A 226 1.58 -8.34 6.06
C GLU A 226 2.48 -7.66 7.13
N HIS A 227 3.53 -8.35 7.58
CA HIS A 227 4.56 -7.78 8.47
C HIS A 227 5.68 -7.06 7.72
N ILE A 228 5.81 -7.27 6.41
CA ILE A 228 6.83 -6.63 5.61
C ILE A 228 6.34 -5.22 5.26
N PRO A 229 7.13 -4.16 5.51
CA PRO A 229 6.76 -2.82 5.07
C PRO A 229 6.48 -2.78 3.57
N ASN A 230 5.38 -2.14 3.15
CA ASN A 230 5.00 -2.05 1.73
C ASN A 230 6.13 -1.54 0.83
N SER A 231 6.96 -0.61 1.31
CA SER A 231 8.10 -0.09 0.53
C SER A 231 9.13 -1.18 0.15
N ILE A 232 9.23 -2.26 0.94
CA ILE A 232 10.12 -3.40 0.68
C ILE A 232 9.38 -4.48 -0.10
N LEU A 233 8.16 -4.82 0.33
CA LEU A 233 7.35 -5.86 -0.30
C LEU A 233 7.14 -5.60 -1.80
N TYR A 234 6.92 -4.34 -2.19
CA TYR A 234 6.64 -4.01 -3.59
C TYR A 234 7.90 -3.81 -4.46
N ILE A 235 9.13 -3.97 -3.94
CA ILE A 235 10.36 -3.83 -4.75
C ILE A 235 10.39 -4.83 -5.91
N PRO A 236 10.18 -6.16 -5.71
CA PRO A 236 10.17 -7.11 -6.81
C PRO A 236 9.06 -6.82 -7.83
N VAL A 237 7.92 -6.31 -7.36
CA VAL A 237 6.78 -5.92 -8.19
C VAL A 237 7.13 -4.72 -9.08
N GLY A 238 7.76 -3.70 -8.50
CA GLY A 238 8.25 -2.53 -9.22
C GLY A 238 9.30 -2.87 -10.27
N LEU A 239 10.27 -3.74 -9.93
CA LEU A 239 11.28 -4.23 -10.88
C LEU A 239 10.64 -5.00 -12.04
N TYR A 240 9.65 -5.85 -11.76
CA TYR A 240 8.92 -6.57 -12.80
C TYR A 240 8.09 -5.64 -13.68
N TYR A 241 7.44 -4.63 -13.10
CA TYR A 241 6.75 -3.58 -13.87
C TYR A 241 7.71 -2.83 -14.80
N ILE A 242 8.89 -2.44 -14.31
CA ILE A 242 9.93 -1.77 -15.12
C ILE A 242 10.36 -2.68 -16.28
N PHE A 243 10.62 -3.96 -16.00
CA PHE A 243 10.95 -4.95 -17.03
C PHE A 243 9.86 -5.04 -18.12
N LEU A 244 8.58 -5.10 -17.73
CA LEU A 244 7.47 -5.10 -18.70
C LEU A 244 7.38 -3.77 -19.47
N GLY A 245 7.58 -2.63 -18.80
CA GLY A 245 7.65 -1.31 -19.41
C GLY A 245 8.72 -1.22 -20.50
N LEU A 246 9.91 -1.73 -20.24
CA LEU A 246 11.00 -1.84 -21.22
C LEU A 246 10.65 -2.82 -22.34
N LYS A 247 10.18 -4.02 -22.01
CA LYS A 247 9.80 -5.06 -22.97
C LYS A 247 8.77 -4.57 -23.99
N TYR A 248 7.75 -3.83 -23.54
CA TYR A 248 6.69 -3.30 -24.40
C TYR A 248 6.93 -1.86 -24.86
N ARG A 249 8.08 -1.26 -24.50
CA ARG A 249 8.50 0.11 -24.84
C ARG A 249 7.48 1.17 -24.42
N SER A 250 6.86 1.01 -23.25
CA SER A 250 5.90 1.99 -22.69
C SER A 250 5.63 1.70 -21.21
N PHE A 251 6.03 2.62 -20.33
CA PHE A 251 5.72 2.54 -18.90
C PHE A 251 4.27 2.92 -18.56
N THR A 252 3.55 3.58 -19.47
CA THR A 252 2.13 3.93 -19.32
C THR A 252 1.20 2.96 -20.04
N LEU A 253 1.71 1.85 -20.59
CA LEU A 253 0.91 0.87 -21.34
C LEU A 253 -0.33 0.37 -20.60
N PRO A 254 -0.33 0.17 -19.26
CA PRO A 254 -1.55 -0.16 -18.52
C PRO A 254 -2.73 0.78 -18.78
N SER A 255 -2.49 2.05 -19.11
CA SER A 255 -3.56 2.98 -19.45
C SER A 255 -4.32 2.65 -20.73
N ALA A 256 -3.75 1.85 -21.62
CA ALA A 256 -4.43 1.33 -22.80
C ALA A 256 -5.17 0.01 -22.54
N SER A 257 -5.13 -0.54 -21.33
CA SER A 257 -5.77 -1.84 -21.04
C SER A 257 -7.30 -1.74 -20.99
N ASN A 258 -7.84 -0.63 -20.48
CA ASN A 258 -9.26 -0.26 -20.57
C ASN A 258 -9.35 1.15 -21.20
N PRO A 259 -9.29 1.28 -22.53
CA PRO A 259 -9.08 2.56 -23.22
C PRO A 259 -10.06 3.70 -22.86
N ASN A 260 -11.28 3.37 -22.46
CA ASN A 260 -12.32 4.36 -22.13
C ASN A 260 -12.38 4.72 -20.64
N ILE A 261 -11.45 4.21 -19.82
CA ILE A 261 -11.30 4.57 -18.41
C ILE A 261 -10.06 5.45 -18.26
N GLU A 262 -10.17 6.52 -17.48
CA GLU A 262 -9.02 7.37 -17.16
C GLU A 262 -7.87 6.54 -16.60
N THR A 263 -6.66 6.72 -17.13
CA THR A 263 -5.47 5.88 -16.87
C THR A 263 -5.66 4.38 -17.07
N GLY A 264 -6.69 3.94 -17.80
CA GLY A 264 -7.11 2.53 -17.87
C GLY A 264 -7.68 2.00 -16.55
N GLY A 265 -7.94 2.89 -15.59
CA GLY A 265 -8.26 2.61 -14.20
C GLY A 265 -7.05 2.16 -13.39
N PHE A 266 -5.84 2.66 -13.72
CA PHE A 266 -4.63 2.34 -12.97
C PHE A 266 -4.56 3.14 -11.67
N MET A 267 -4.81 4.45 -11.77
CA MET A 267 -4.96 5.39 -10.66
C MET A 267 -5.73 6.63 -11.13
N GLY A 268 -6.51 7.22 -10.24
CA GLY A 268 -7.17 8.50 -10.45
C GLY A 268 -8.52 8.41 -11.13
N GLU A 269 -9.00 7.20 -11.45
CA GLU A 269 -10.30 7.03 -12.09
C GLU A 269 -11.46 7.46 -11.18
N SER A 270 -12.45 8.09 -11.81
CA SER A 270 -13.76 8.38 -11.20
C SER A 270 -14.57 7.10 -11.07
N LYS A 271 -14.90 6.68 -9.85
CA LYS A 271 -15.74 5.50 -9.58
C LYS A 271 -17.11 5.62 -10.22
N SER A 272 -17.74 6.79 -10.14
CA SER A 272 -19.05 7.05 -10.72
C SER A 272 -19.00 6.95 -12.24
N SER A 273 -17.96 7.47 -12.89
CA SER A 273 -17.74 7.32 -14.33
C SER A 273 -17.68 5.84 -14.73
N VAL A 274 -16.89 5.01 -14.02
CA VAL A 274 -16.78 3.58 -14.33
C VAL A 274 -18.10 2.84 -14.07
N LEU A 275 -18.82 3.13 -12.98
CA LEU A 275 -20.13 2.51 -12.71
C LEU A 275 -21.17 2.88 -13.77
N ASN A 276 -21.14 4.12 -14.27
CA ASN A 276 -22.02 4.60 -15.34
C ASN A 276 -21.70 4.00 -16.72
N MET A 277 -20.54 3.36 -16.91
CA MET A 277 -20.23 2.63 -18.15
C MET A 277 -21.02 1.32 -18.28
N VAL A 278 -21.58 0.79 -17.19
CA VAL A 278 -22.35 -0.46 -17.23
C VAL A 278 -23.62 -0.26 -18.06
N GLY A 279 -23.87 -1.16 -19.00
CA GLY A 279 -24.99 -1.02 -19.93
C GLY A 279 -26.35 -1.09 -19.20
N PRO A 280 -27.42 -0.48 -19.75
CA PRO A 280 -28.71 -0.36 -19.08
C PRO A 280 -29.31 -1.68 -18.57
N GLU A 281 -29.19 -2.77 -19.34
CA GLU A 281 -29.68 -4.10 -18.94
C GLU A 281 -28.96 -4.69 -17.72
N GLN A 282 -27.73 -4.23 -17.47
CA GLN A 282 -26.88 -4.71 -16.39
C GLN A 282 -26.86 -3.76 -15.19
N GLN A 283 -27.51 -2.58 -15.27
CA GLN A 283 -27.57 -1.61 -14.19
C GLN A 283 -28.24 -2.16 -12.92
N THR A 284 -29.12 -3.16 -13.04
CA THR A 284 -29.72 -3.84 -11.88
C THR A 284 -28.70 -4.48 -10.93
N TRP A 285 -27.48 -4.74 -11.41
CA TRP A 285 -26.40 -5.32 -10.61
C TRP A 285 -25.61 -4.25 -9.86
N ILE A 286 -25.77 -2.96 -10.17
CA ILE A 286 -25.07 -1.88 -9.48
C ILE A 286 -25.86 -1.45 -8.24
N ALA A 287 -25.16 -1.21 -7.13
CA ALA A 287 -25.76 -0.57 -5.97
C ALA A 287 -26.08 0.90 -6.29
N GLU A 288 -27.37 1.26 -6.24
CA GLU A 288 -27.89 2.59 -6.58
C GLU A 288 -27.08 3.71 -5.91
N PHE A 289 -26.76 4.75 -6.67
CA PHE A 289 -25.93 5.85 -6.20
C PHE A 289 -26.29 7.18 -6.86
N ALA A 290 -25.97 8.26 -6.15
CA ALA A 290 -25.95 9.63 -6.65
C ALA A 290 -24.52 10.17 -6.59
N THR A 291 -24.20 11.09 -7.49
CA THR A 291 -22.91 11.80 -7.50
C THR A 291 -23.15 13.29 -7.32
N MET A 292 -22.48 13.88 -6.35
CA MET A 292 -22.54 15.31 -6.05
C MET A 292 -21.17 15.93 -6.22
N HIS A 293 -21.11 17.08 -6.90
CA HIS A 293 -19.89 17.88 -7.00
C HIS A 293 -19.89 19.02 -5.98
N ARG A 294 -18.79 19.17 -5.23
CA ARG A 294 -18.67 20.20 -4.18
C ARG A 294 -18.18 21.55 -4.74
N ASN A 295 -19.11 22.40 -5.19
CA ASN A 295 -18.85 23.67 -5.89
C ASN A 295 -18.33 24.85 -5.03
N GLY A 296 -17.70 24.61 -3.88
CA GLY A 296 -17.16 25.72 -3.07
C GLY A 296 -18.18 26.50 -2.21
N VAL A 297 -19.46 26.10 -2.21
CA VAL A 297 -20.53 26.76 -1.43
C VAL A 297 -20.50 26.35 0.05
N PRO A 298 -21.23 27.05 0.95
CA PRO A 298 -21.40 26.61 2.33
C PRO A 298 -21.99 25.20 2.43
N GLY A 299 -21.58 24.44 3.46
CA GLY A 299 -21.93 23.02 3.61
C GLY A 299 -23.44 22.75 3.68
N GLU A 300 -24.23 23.71 4.17
CA GLU A 300 -25.68 23.62 4.26
C GLU A 300 -26.34 23.60 2.86
N LYS A 301 -25.80 24.38 1.91
CA LYS A 301 -26.29 24.36 0.52
C LYS A 301 -25.89 23.08 -0.20
N ASP A 302 -24.67 22.60 0.04
CA ASP A 302 -24.24 21.30 -0.48
C ASP A 302 -25.10 20.17 0.13
N LEU A 303 -25.52 20.28 1.40
CA LEU A 303 -26.45 19.33 2.02
C LEU A 303 -27.82 19.35 1.33
N GLU A 304 -28.40 20.52 1.06
CA GLU A 304 -29.67 20.63 0.32
C GLU A 304 -29.58 19.97 -1.08
N ASN A 305 -28.47 20.19 -1.78
CA ASN A 305 -28.19 19.55 -3.06
C ASN A 305 -28.08 18.02 -2.91
N ALA A 306 -27.31 17.55 -1.93
CA ALA A 306 -27.18 16.12 -1.61
C ALA A 306 -28.54 15.46 -1.34
N MET A 307 -29.39 16.10 -0.54
CA MET A 307 -30.74 15.62 -0.21
C MET A 307 -31.64 15.56 -1.44
N THR A 308 -31.53 16.52 -2.34
CA THR A 308 -32.27 16.54 -3.62
C THR A 308 -31.83 15.39 -4.51
N LEU A 309 -30.53 15.21 -4.71
CA LEU A 309 -29.95 14.11 -5.51
C LEU A 309 -30.30 12.74 -4.91
N MET A 310 -30.27 12.60 -3.58
CA MET A 310 -30.70 11.37 -2.90
C MET A 310 -32.17 11.08 -3.19
N LYS A 311 -33.05 12.07 -3.12
CA LYS A 311 -34.48 11.91 -3.41
C LYS A 311 -34.72 11.47 -4.86
N GLU A 312 -34.04 12.08 -5.82
CA GLU A 312 -34.14 11.72 -7.25
C GLU A 312 -33.70 10.27 -7.52
N LYS A 313 -32.73 9.77 -6.75
CA LYS A 313 -32.21 8.39 -6.83
C LYS A 313 -32.89 7.42 -5.88
N ASN A 314 -33.96 7.82 -5.20
CA ASN A 314 -34.65 7.01 -4.17
C ASN A 314 -33.71 6.48 -3.08
N LEU A 315 -32.69 7.27 -2.72
CA LEU A 315 -31.78 7.00 -1.61
C LEU A 315 -32.36 7.58 -0.32
N ALA A 316 -32.17 6.84 0.76
CA ALA A 316 -32.55 7.25 2.11
C ALA A 316 -31.40 6.94 3.07
N PHE A 317 -31.45 7.52 4.27
CA PHE A 317 -30.53 7.14 5.31
C PHE A 317 -30.84 5.73 5.87
N PRO A 318 -29.81 4.97 6.28
CA PRO A 318 -28.39 5.31 6.18
C PRO A 318 -27.89 5.23 4.74
N VAL A 319 -26.87 6.03 4.40
CA VAL A 319 -26.24 6.09 3.07
C VAL A 319 -24.73 6.01 3.19
N VAL A 320 -24.05 5.36 2.24
CA VAL A 320 -22.58 5.36 2.19
C VAL A 320 -22.11 6.60 1.43
N ALA A 321 -21.38 7.49 2.10
CA ALA A 321 -20.67 8.57 1.45
C ALA A 321 -19.22 8.14 1.15
N LYS A 322 -18.77 8.32 -0.09
CA LYS A 322 -17.39 7.99 -0.49
C LYS A 322 -16.83 8.95 -1.53
N PRO A 323 -15.50 9.16 -1.56
CA PRO A 323 -14.86 9.91 -2.63
C PRO A 323 -15.04 9.21 -3.99
N ASP A 324 -15.32 10.00 -5.03
CA ASP A 324 -15.40 9.50 -6.40
C ASP A 324 -14.04 8.96 -6.89
N ILE A 325 -12.97 9.72 -6.68
CA ILE A 325 -11.58 9.26 -6.83
C ILE A 325 -11.10 8.76 -5.47
N GLY A 326 -10.50 7.57 -5.34
CA GLY A 326 -10.12 7.08 -4.01
C GLY A 326 -9.41 5.75 -4.02
N TRP A 327 -8.95 5.33 -2.85
CA TRP A 327 -8.13 4.12 -2.70
C TRP A 327 -8.34 3.52 -1.31
N ASN A 328 -8.34 2.18 -1.17
CA ASN A 328 -8.33 1.47 0.12
C ASN A 328 -9.34 1.97 1.18
N GLY A 329 -10.52 2.42 0.75
CA GLY A 329 -11.58 2.92 1.63
C GLY A 329 -11.27 4.23 2.34
N TYR A 330 -10.26 5.01 1.94
CA TYR A 330 -10.07 6.36 2.47
C TYR A 330 -11.31 7.23 2.18
N GLY A 331 -11.76 8.00 3.17
CA GLY A 331 -12.93 8.86 3.06
C GLY A 331 -14.27 8.14 2.97
N VAL A 332 -14.33 6.80 3.04
CA VAL A 332 -15.60 6.08 3.03
C VAL A 332 -16.24 6.18 4.42
N ARG A 333 -17.49 6.62 4.49
CA ARG A 333 -18.24 6.72 5.74
C ARG A 333 -19.68 6.25 5.59
N LEU A 334 -20.18 5.47 6.54
CA LEU A 334 -21.61 5.25 6.70
C LEU A 334 -22.26 6.47 7.36
N ILE A 335 -23.23 7.08 6.71
CA ILE A 335 -23.91 8.30 7.13
C ILE A 335 -25.33 7.95 7.58
N GLU A 336 -25.70 8.27 8.80
CA GLU A 336 -26.99 7.86 9.39
C GLU A 336 -28.08 8.90 9.27
N ASP A 337 -27.70 10.17 9.21
CA ASP A 337 -28.63 11.28 9.14
C ASP A 337 -28.01 12.49 8.45
N SER A 338 -28.83 13.54 8.31
CA SER A 338 -28.44 14.79 7.66
C SER A 338 -27.33 15.54 8.39
N ASN A 339 -27.22 15.40 9.72
CA ASN A 339 -26.19 16.09 10.50
C ASN A 339 -24.82 15.44 10.25
N HIS A 340 -24.76 14.11 10.24
CA HIS A 340 -23.54 13.39 9.86
C HIS A 340 -23.15 13.67 8.41
N LEU A 341 -24.13 13.79 7.51
CA LEU A 341 -23.88 14.16 6.11
C LEU A 341 -23.26 15.56 6.01
N LEU A 342 -23.83 16.54 6.74
CA LEU A 342 -23.31 17.90 6.78
C LEU A 342 -21.88 17.96 7.28
N GLN A 343 -21.56 17.21 8.34
CA GLN A 343 -20.20 17.11 8.86
C GLN A 343 -19.23 16.54 7.80
N TYR A 344 -19.62 15.44 7.16
CA TYR A 344 -18.83 14.82 6.11
C TYR A 344 -18.54 15.79 4.95
N ILE A 345 -19.59 16.46 4.44
CA ILE A 345 -19.49 17.45 3.36
C ILE A 345 -18.58 18.61 3.75
N SER A 346 -18.70 19.10 4.99
CA SER A 346 -17.94 20.25 5.48
C SER A 346 -16.43 19.98 5.55
N GLU A 347 -16.04 18.74 5.80
CA GLU A 347 -14.63 18.31 5.85
C GLU A 347 -14.06 17.86 4.49
N PHE A 348 -14.92 17.55 3.51
CA PHE A 348 -14.53 17.03 2.20
C PHE A 348 -13.84 18.11 1.34
N PRO A 349 -12.84 17.83 0.49
CA PRO A 349 -12.24 18.87 -0.37
C PRO A 349 -13.24 19.51 -1.34
N HIS A 350 -13.08 20.82 -1.60
CA HIS A 350 -13.82 21.52 -2.66
C HIS A 350 -13.35 21.11 -4.06
N ASP A 351 -14.19 21.33 -5.06
CA ASP A 351 -13.98 21.00 -6.48
C ASP A 351 -13.78 19.50 -6.75
N GLU A 352 -14.35 18.67 -5.88
CA GLU A 352 -14.26 17.21 -5.96
C GLU A 352 -15.63 16.57 -5.81
N ASN A 353 -15.75 15.33 -6.30
CA ASN A 353 -17.01 14.58 -6.31
C ASN A 353 -17.16 13.66 -5.10
N ILE A 354 -18.36 13.64 -4.52
CA ILE A 354 -18.83 12.71 -3.50
C ILE A 354 -19.83 11.76 -4.15
N ILE A 355 -19.70 10.47 -3.89
CA ILE A 355 -20.71 9.46 -4.20
C ILE A 355 -21.52 9.19 -2.93
N LEU A 356 -22.84 9.27 -3.04
CA LEU A 356 -23.80 8.82 -2.05
C LEU A 356 -24.42 7.52 -2.57
N GLN A 357 -24.18 6.40 -1.90
CA GLN A 357 -24.56 5.08 -2.40
C GLN A 357 -25.38 4.31 -1.37
N LYS A 358 -26.40 3.58 -1.84
CA LYS A 358 -27.21 2.70 -1.01
C LYS A 358 -26.34 1.64 -0.31
N PRO A 359 -26.40 1.50 1.02
CA PRO A 359 -25.73 0.41 1.72
C PRO A 359 -26.36 -0.92 1.31
N VAL A 360 -25.54 -1.87 0.85
CA VAL A 360 -26.02 -3.22 0.51
C VAL A 360 -26.06 -4.05 1.80
N PRO A 361 -27.22 -4.62 2.18
CA PRO A 361 -27.43 -5.23 3.50
C PRO A 361 -26.92 -6.68 3.56
N TYR A 362 -25.74 -6.95 3.00
CA TYR A 362 -25.13 -8.26 3.03
C TYR A 362 -23.77 -8.22 3.72
N ASP A 363 -23.51 -9.21 4.57
CA ASP A 363 -22.20 -9.43 5.18
C ASP A 363 -21.18 -9.92 4.16
N GLY A 364 -21.62 -10.71 3.19
CA GLY A 364 -20.76 -11.22 2.13
C GLY A 364 -20.15 -10.10 1.30
N GLU A 365 -18.82 -10.01 1.28
CA GLU A 365 -18.07 -9.14 0.38
C GLU A 365 -17.06 -9.97 -0.42
N ALA A 366 -17.02 -9.75 -1.74
CA ALA A 366 -16.06 -10.41 -2.61
C ALA A 366 -15.47 -9.44 -3.64
N GLY A 367 -14.21 -9.68 -4.00
CA GLY A 367 -13.61 -9.11 -5.20
C GLY A 367 -13.56 -10.16 -6.31
N VAL A 368 -14.24 -9.91 -7.42
CA VAL A 368 -14.26 -10.76 -8.62
C VAL A 368 -13.33 -10.16 -9.66
N PHE A 369 -12.15 -10.75 -9.82
CA PHE A 369 -11.15 -10.29 -10.79
C PHE A 369 -11.49 -10.86 -12.16
N TYR A 370 -11.87 -10.01 -13.10
CA TYR A 370 -12.22 -10.37 -14.47
C TYR A 370 -11.12 -9.98 -15.47
N VAL A 371 -10.93 -10.84 -16.48
CA VAL A 371 -10.00 -10.60 -17.58
C VAL A 371 -10.61 -11.09 -18.91
N ARG A 372 -10.55 -10.25 -19.95
CA ARG A 372 -10.85 -10.60 -21.34
C ARG A 372 -9.70 -10.14 -22.23
N ILE A 373 -9.22 -11.00 -23.13
CA ILE A 373 -8.18 -10.59 -24.08
C ILE A 373 -8.85 -9.87 -25.26
N PRO A 374 -8.33 -8.71 -25.71
CA PRO A 374 -8.86 -8.04 -26.89
C PRO A 374 -8.92 -8.97 -28.11
N GLY A 375 -10.09 -9.04 -28.74
CA GLY A 375 -10.38 -9.97 -29.84
C GLY A 375 -11.04 -11.29 -29.43
N GLU A 376 -11.04 -11.64 -28.14
CA GLU A 376 -11.82 -12.78 -27.63
C GLU A 376 -13.28 -12.37 -27.42
N GLU A 377 -14.19 -13.28 -27.76
CA GLU A 377 -15.64 -13.07 -27.63
C GLU A 377 -16.08 -13.00 -26.15
N LYS A 378 -15.49 -13.86 -25.31
CA LYS A 378 -15.80 -14.02 -23.89
C LYS A 378 -14.55 -13.82 -23.05
N GLY A 379 -14.70 -13.19 -21.90
CA GLY A 379 -13.70 -13.14 -20.85
C GLY A 379 -13.88 -14.26 -19.84
N ARG A 380 -13.13 -14.16 -18.74
CA ARG A 380 -13.16 -15.10 -17.64
C ARG A 380 -12.90 -14.42 -16.31
N ILE A 381 -13.40 -15.02 -15.24
CA ILE A 381 -12.98 -14.66 -13.88
C ILE A 381 -11.61 -15.29 -13.63
N HIS A 382 -10.61 -14.45 -13.40
CA HIS A 382 -9.25 -14.83 -13.05
C HIS A 382 -9.14 -15.33 -11.61
N SER A 383 -9.83 -14.66 -10.68
CA SER A 383 -9.86 -15.02 -9.26
C SER A 383 -11.09 -14.46 -8.55
N VAL A 384 -11.46 -15.09 -7.45
CA VAL A 384 -12.45 -14.57 -6.49
C VAL A 384 -11.79 -14.50 -5.12
N THR A 385 -12.00 -13.39 -4.43
CA THR A 385 -11.49 -13.16 -3.07
C THR A 385 -12.63 -12.82 -2.14
N LEU A 386 -12.85 -13.62 -1.11
CA LEU A 386 -13.77 -13.28 -0.03
C LEU A 386 -13.08 -12.33 0.94
N ARG A 387 -13.80 -11.29 1.37
CA ARG A 387 -13.31 -10.29 2.32
C ARG A 387 -14.12 -10.35 3.59
N TYR A 388 -13.45 -10.67 4.68
CA TYR A 388 -14.00 -10.60 6.02
C TYR A 388 -13.59 -9.27 6.62
N PHE A 389 -14.58 -8.50 7.08
CA PHE A 389 -14.32 -7.26 7.79
C PHE A 389 -13.48 -7.53 9.03
N PRO A 390 -12.70 -6.55 9.53
CA PRO A 390 -11.99 -6.76 10.77
C PRO A 390 -13.00 -6.99 11.90
N PHE A 391 -12.75 -8.01 12.73
CA PHE A 391 -13.65 -8.42 13.80
C PHE A 391 -12.88 -8.98 15.00
N VAL A 392 -13.52 -9.01 16.17
CA VAL A 392 -13.14 -9.84 17.32
C VAL A 392 -14.30 -10.74 17.72
N THR A 393 -14.01 -11.79 18.48
CA THR A 393 -15.02 -12.66 19.09
C THR A 393 -15.00 -12.44 20.60
N GLY A 394 -16.15 -12.17 21.19
CA GLY A 394 -16.31 -12.04 22.63
C GLY A 394 -16.04 -13.35 23.35
N ASP A 395 -15.39 -13.26 24.51
CA ASP A 395 -15.13 -14.37 25.43
C ASP A 395 -15.97 -14.27 26.72
N GLY A 396 -16.85 -13.27 26.80
CA GLY A 396 -17.69 -12.98 27.96
C GLY A 396 -16.93 -12.43 29.18
N LYS A 397 -15.63 -12.12 29.05
CA LYS A 397 -14.76 -11.75 30.18
C LYS A 397 -13.90 -10.52 29.91
N SER A 398 -13.28 -10.44 28.74
CA SER A 398 -12.40 -9.35 28.35
C SER A 398 -13.15 -8.19 27.72
N THR A 399 -12.64 -6.98 27.93
CA THR A 399 -13.20 -5.79 27.29
C THR A 399 -12.92 -5.80 25.79
N LEU A 400 -13.69 -5.04 25.00
CA LEU A 400 -13.46 -4.87 23.57
C LEU A 400 -12.02 -4.39 23.29
N ARG A 401 -11.49 -3.49 24.12
CA ARG A 401 -10.10 -3.05 24.05
C ARG A 401 -9.12 -4.21 24.19
N GLU A 402 -9.28 -5.04 25.22
CA GLU A 402 -8.41 -6.19 25.46
C GLU A 402 -8.48 -7.21 24.31
N LEU A 403 -9.69 -7.48 23.80
CA LEU A 403 -9.88 -8.37 22.65
C LEU A 403 -9.13 -7.84 21.41
N ILE A 404 -9.23 -6.54 21.12
CA ILE A 404 -8.54 -5.89 20.00
C ILE A 404 -7.02 -5.98 20.14
N GLU A 405 -6.49 -5.79 21.34
CA GLU A 405 -5.05 -5.74 21.62
C GLU A 405 -4.41 -7.14 21.67
N ASN A 406 -5.18 -8.16 22.04
CA ASN A 406 -4.70 -9.53 22.20
C ASN A 406 -4.90 -10.41 20.97
N ASP A 407 -5.92 -10.16 20.14
CA ASP A 407 -6.14 -10.93 18.91
C ASP A 407 -4.99 -10.76 17.90
N GLU A 408 -4.58 -11.87 17.29
CA GLU A 408 -3.40 -11.92 16.42
C GLU A 408 -3.47 -10.96 15.24
N ARG A 409 -4.67 -10.81 14.66
CA ARG A 409 -4.90 -10.01 13.47
C ARG A 409 -5.16 -8.55 13.84
N THR A 410 -6.09 -8.29 14.76
CA THR A 410 -6.55 -6.93 15.06
C THR A 410 -5.46 -6.11 15.73
N LYS A 411 -4.58 -6.72 16.53
CA LYS A 411 -3.47 -6.00 17.18
C LYS A 411 -2.52 -5.33 16.19
N LEU A 412 -2.38 -5.85 14.97
CA LEU A 412 -1.53 -5.26 13.93
C LEU A 412 -2.07 -3.93 13.40
N ARG A 413 -3.34 -3.67 13.64
CA ARG A 413 -4.10 -2.51 13.15
C ARG A 413 -4.88 -1.83 14.27
N SER A 414 -4.57 -2.11 15.54
CA SER A 414 -5.31 -1.62 16.72
C SER A 414 -5.44 -0.10 16.74
N GLY A 415 -4.43 0.63 16.27
CA GLY A 415 -4.50 2.09 16.17
C GLY A 415 -5.65 2.63 15.33
N TYR A 416 -6.23 1.86 14.39
CA TYR A 416 -7.44 2.26 13.67
C TYR A 416 -8.66 2.24 14.60
N TYR A 417 -8.82 1.17 15.38
CA TYR A 417 -9.99 0.98 16.24
C TYR A 417 -9.90 1.75 17.56
N LEU A 418 -8.68 1.95 18.08
CA LEU A 418 -8.43 2.64 19.35
C LEU A 418 -8.24 4.17 19.20
N GLY A 419 -8.57 4.74 18.03
CA GLY A 419 -8.47 6.19 17.78
C GLY A 419 -7.05 6.73 17.57
N GLY A 420 -6.06 5.85 17.39
CA GLY A 420 -4.66 6.21 17.13
C GLY A 420 -4.35 6.65 15.69
N LYS A 421 -5.32 6.59 14.77
CA LYS A 421 -5.17 6.93 13.34
C LYS A 421 -6.15 8.03 12.94
N PRO A 422 -5.69 9.26 12.63
CA PRO A 422 -6.59 10.37 12.28
C PRO A 422 -7.42 10.15 11.01
N GLU A 423 -6.96 9.29 10.11
CA GLU A 423 -7.63 8.98 8.86
C GLU A 423 -8.82 7.99 8.99
N HIS A 424 -9.15 7.56 10.22
CA HIS A 424 -10.18 6.56 10.48
C HIS A 424 -10.88 6.84 11.82
N VAL A 425 -12.18 6.57 11.87
CA VAL A 425 -13.01 6.75 13.07
C VAL A 425 -12.86 5.51 13.95
N GLY A 426 -12.21 5.68 15.10
CA GLY A 426 -12.10 4.64 16.13
C GLY A 426 -13.33 4.57 17.04
N PHE A 427 -13.37 3.55 17.89
CA PHE A 427 -14.36 3.42 18.96
C PHE A 427 -14.14 4.49 20.04
N ASN A 428 -15.24 4.93 20.66
CA ASN A 428 -15.15 5.76 21.86
C ASN A 428 -14.81 4.91 23.10
N GLU A 429 -14.40 5.57 24.18
CA GLU A 429 -14.00 4.91 25.42
C GLU A 429 -15.12 4.05 26.03
N THR A 430 -16.39 4.49 25.95
CA THR A 430 -17.51 3.71 26.50
C THR A 430 -17.71 2.39 25.76
N ASP A 431 -17.56 2.38 24.44
CA ASP A 431 -17.63 1.17 23.61
C ASP A 431 -16.45 0.23 23.89
N LEU A 432 -15.25 0.78 24.09
CA LEU A 432 -14.02 0.01 24.32
C LEU A 432 -13.99 -0.74 25.66
N GLU A 433 -14.69 -0.22 26.68
CA GLU A 433 -14.80 -0.84 28.00
C GLU A 433 -15.96 -1.85 28.11
N GLN A 434 -16.78 -2.02 27.06
CA GLN A 434 -17.80 -3.07 27.05
C GLN A 434 -17.15 -4.45 27.00
N ILE A 435 -17.76 -5.43 27.68
CA ILE A 435 -17.39 -6.85 27.61
C ILE A 435 -18.38 -7.55 26.66
N PRO A 436 -17.97 -7.90 25.42
CA PRO A 436 -18.84 -8.63 24.51
C PRO A 436 -19.18 -10.03 25.04
N SER A 437 -20.38 -10.51 24.73
CA SER A 437 -20.84 -11.83 25.19
C SER A 437 -20.00 -12.95 24.57
N GLU A 438 -19.94 -14.11 25.22
CA GLU A 438 -19.22 -15.26 24.68
C GLU A 438 -19.76 -15.64 23.28
N GLY A 439 -18.86 -15.73 22.31
CA GLY A 439 -19.19 -15.99 20.90
C GLY A 439 -19.77 -14.79 20.13
N GLU A 440 -19.89 -13.60 20.73
CA GLU A 440 -20.38 -12.39 20.05
C GLU A 440 -19.34 -11.90 19.03
N LEU A 441 -19.66 -11.87 17.73
CA LEU A 441 -18.77 -11.28 16.73
C LEU A 441 -18.97 -9.76 16.67
N ILE A 442 -17.92 -9.01 17.01
CA ILE A 442 -17.91 -7.55 16.93
C ILE A 442 -17.13 -7.13 15.69
N ARG A 443 -17.79 -6.56 14.68
CA ARG A 443 -17.10 -5.91 13.56
C ARG A 443 -16.45 -4.61 14.04
N LEU A 444 -15.21 -4.37 13.63
CA LEU A 444 -14.39 -3.25 14.09
C LEU A 444 -14.32 -2.06 13.10
N SER A 445 -14.81 -2.25 11.88
CA SER A 445 -14.75 -1.22 10.83
C SER A 445 -15.82 -1.49 9.78
N PHE A 446 -16.41 -0.43 9.23
CA PHE A 446 -17.28 -0.54 8.06
C PHE A 446 -16.51 -0.95 6.79
N ILE A 447 -15.18 -0.78 6.79
CA ILE A 447 -14.31 -1.00 5.62
C ILE A 447 -13.62 -2.36 5.73
N GLY A 448 -13.77 -3.19 4.70
CA GLY A 448 -13.23 -4.55 4.65
C GLY A 448 -11.79 -4.68 4.14
N SER A 449 -10.98 -3.61 4.17
CA SER A 449 -9.65 -3.61 3.53
C SER A 449 -8.52 -4.09 4.45
N LEU A 450 -7.46 -4.69 3.88
CA LEU A 450 -6.23 -5.05 4.61
C LEU A 450 -5.60 -3.87 5.38
N ARG A 451 -5.76 -2.63 4.87
CA ARG A 451 -5.28 -1.41 5.52
C ARG A 451 -5.79 -1.30 6.95
N VAL A 452 -7.07 -1.59 7.15
CA VAL A 452 -7.75 -1.49 8.44
C VAL A 452 -7.99 -2.86 9.07
N GLY A 453 -7.28 -3.90 8.64
CA GLY A 453 -7.33 -5.24 9.26
C GLY A 453 -8.32 -6.24 8.66
N GLY A 454 -8.96 -5.94 7.52
CA GLY A 454 -9.86 -6.87 6.84
C GLY A 454 -9.10 -8.09 6.31
N LEU A 455 -9.65 -9.29 6.45
CA LEU A 455 -9.05 -10.57 6.12
C LEU A 455 -9.47 -11.05 4.73
N TYR A 456 -8.50 -11.35 3.86
CA TYR A 456 -8.77 -11.84 2.51
C TYR A 456 -8.58 -13.36 2.42
N ARG A 457 -9.47 -14.02 1.69
CA ARG A 457 -9.47 -15.47 1.47
C ARG A 457 -9.58 -15.77 -0.01
N ASN A 458 -8.68 -16.60 -0.53
CA ASN A 458 -8.77 -17.04 -1.91
C ASN A 458 -9.95 -18.00 -2.04
N ALA A 459 -10.93 -17.59 -2.83
CA ALA A 459 -12.15 -18.34 -3.09
C ALA A 459 -12.34 -18.64 -4.57
N SER A 460 -11.23 -18.76 -5.31
CA SER A 460 -11.27 -19.07 -6.75
C SER A 460 -11.87 -20.45 -7.06
N HIS A 461 -12.06 -21.32 -6.06
CA HIS A 461 -12.81 -22.58 -6.19
C HIS A 461 -14.33 -22.37 -6.34
N LEU A 462 -14.84 -21.17 -6.07
CA LEU A 462 -16.25 -20.79 -6.27
C LEU A 462 -16.56 -20.34 -7.71
N ILE A 463 -15.54 -20.28 -8.57
CA ILE A 463 -15.73 -19.87 -9.97
C ILE A 463 -16.47 -20.98 -10.71
N THR A 464 -17.67 -20.67 -11.17
CA THR A 464 -18.52 -21.53 -12.01
C THR A 464 -18.70 -20.93 -13.40
N PRO A 465 -19.18 -21.71 -14.39
CA PRO A 465 -19.59 -21.19 -15.69
C PRO A 465 -20.64 -20.07 -15.58
N GLU A 466 -21.65 -20.24 -14.73
CA GLU A 466 -22.77 -19.30 -14.56
C GLU A 466 -22.30 -17.97 -13.97
N LEU A 467 -21.47 -18.02 -12.94
CA LEU A 467 -20.86 -16.84 -12.35
C LEU A 467 -19.97 -16.13 -13.38
N THR A 468 -19.19 -16.88 -14.16
CA THR A 468 -18.34 -16.32 -15.22
C THR A 468 -19.16 -15.64 -16.30
N GLU A 469 -20.24 -16.27 -16.76
CA GLU A 469 -21.14 -15.72 -17.77
C GLU A 469 -21.79 -14.43 -17.29
N ARG A 470 -22.27 -14.38 -16.04
CA ARG A 470 -22.84 -13.15 -15.46
C ARG A 470 -21.85 -11.98 -15.51
N PHE A 471 -20.63 -12.17 -15.01
CA PHE A 471 -19.63 -11.10 -15.00
C PHE A 471 -19.12 -10.77 -16.41
N ASP A 472 -19.08 -11.74 -17.32
CA ASP A 472 -18.79 -11.48 -18.73
C ASP A 472 -19.86 -10.60 -19.38
N MET A 473 -21.15 -10.86 -19.14
CA MET A 473 -22.24 -9.99 -19.63
C MET A 473 -22.12 -8.56 -19.10
N ILE A 474 -21.86 -8.41 -17.80
CA ILE A 474 -21.67 -7.09 -17.17
C ILE A 474 -20.45 -6.39 -17.79
N ALA A 475 -19.30 -7.05 -17.83
CA ALA A 475 -18.06 -6.49 -18.38
C ALA A 475 -18.18 -6.13 -19.87
N ARG A 476 -18.87 -6.96 -20.68
CA ARG A 476 -19.11 -6.71 -22.11
C ARG A 476 -20.05 -5.56 -22.37
N SER A 477 -20.96 -5.27 -21.43
CA SER A 477 -21.83 -4.10 -21.51
C SER A 477 -21.08 -2.78 -21.35
N MET A 478 -19.85 -2.83 -20.80
CA MET A 478 -18.98 -1.68 -20.62
C MET A 478 -18.08 -1.48 -21.84
N PRO A 479 -18.10 -0.31 -22.50
CA PRO A 479 -17.28 -0.05 -23.68
C PRO A 479 -15.79 -0.21 -23.41
N GLU A 480 -15.14 -1.14 -24.12
CA GLU A 480 -13.69 -1.38 -24.06
C GLU A 480 -13.15 -1.72 -22.65
N PHE A 481 -13.93 -2.43 -21.83
CA PHE A 481 -13.48 -3.00 -20.56
C PHE A 481 -12.93 -4.43 -20.74
N TYR A 482 -11.70 -4.66 -20.27
CA TYR A 482 -10.95 -5.91 -20.46
C TYR A 482 -10.27 -6.43 -19.20
N PHE A 483 -9.90 -5.58 -18.26
CA PHE A 483 -9.12 -5.97 -17.10
C PHE A 483 -9.54 -5.17 -15.87
N GLY A 484 -10.00 -5.86 -14.83
CA GLY A 484 -10.42 -5.17 -13.63
C GLY A 484 -11.06 -6.06 -12.58
N ARG A 485 -11.44 -5.47 -11.46
CA ARG A 485 -12.07 -6.17 -10.34
C ARG A 485 -13.39 -5.53 -10.00
N PHE A 486 -14.43 -6.35 -9.99
CA PHE A 486 -15.75 -6.01 -9.47
C PHE A 486 -15.76 -6.30 -7.97
N ASP A 487 -15.91 -5.26 -7.16
CA ASP A 487 -16.10 -5.40 -5.73
C ASP A 487 -17.60 -5.42 -5.45
N ILE A 488 -18.07 -6.53 -4.85
CA ILE A 488 -19.48 -6.85 -4.68
C ILE A 488 -19.82 -7.11 -3.22
N ARG A 489 -21.08 -6.86 -2.88
CA ARG A 489 -21.74 -7.41 -1.70
C ARG A 489 -22.75 -8.47 -2.13
N PHE A 490 -22.82 -9.60 -1.45
CA PHE A 490 -23.61 -10.75 -1.90
C PHE A 490 -24.30 -11.51 -0.76
N GLU A 491 -25.46 -12.08 -1.07
CA GLU A 491 -26.37 -12.70 -0.11
C GLU A 491 -25.87 -14.05 0.42
N SER A 492 -25.41 -14.93 -0.46
CA SER A 492 -24.87 -16.25 -0.11
C SER A 492 -23.94 -16.80 -1.20
N ILE A 493 -23.06 -17.72 -0.81
CA ILE A 493 -22.16 -18.41 -1.75
C ILE A 493 -22.95 -19.13 -2.86
N ASP A 494 -24.04 -19.83 -2.52
CA ASP A 494 -24.81 -20.59 -3.50
C ASP A 494 -25.44 -19.69 -4.58
N LYS A 495 -25.98 -18.53 -4.19
CA LYS A 495 -26.49 -17.54 -5.14
C LYS A 495 -25.36 -16.90 -5.94
N LEU A 496 -24.26 -16.56 -5.29
CA LEU A 496 -23.09 -15.99 -5.97
C LEU A 496 -22.55 -16.96 -7.04
N MET A 497 -22.42 -18.24 -6.73
CA MET A 497 -21.99 -19.27 -7.70
C MET A 497 -22.95 -19.42 -8.88
N LYS A 498 -24.20 -19.00 -8.77
CA LYS A 498 -25.16 -18.96 -9.89
C LYS A 498 -25.13 -17.63 -10.65
N GLY A 499 -24.28 -16.69 -10.24
CA GLY A 499 -24.27 -15.33 -10.77
C GLY A 499 -25.52 -14.54 -10.34
N GLU A 500 -26.02 -14.76 -9.13
CA GLU A 500 -27.24 -14.14 -8.58
C GLU A 500 -27.00 -13.55 -7.18
N GLY A 501 -27.94 -12.74 -6.69
CA GLY A 501 -27.97 -12.32 -5.28
C GLY A 501 -26.79 -11.43 -4.85
N PHE A 502 -26.29 -10.56 -5.73
CA PHE A 502 -25.22 -9.61 -5.41
C PHE A 502 -25.48 -8.22 -5.97
N ASN A 503 -24.79 -7.23 -5.41
CA ASN A 503 -24.70 -5.88 -5.94
C ASN A 503 -23.23 -5.45 -6.01
N ILE A 504 -22.85 -4.84 -7.13
CA ILE A 504 -21.55 -4.22 -7.37
C ILE A 504 -21.55 -2.87 -6.68
N ILE A 505 -20.57 -2.69 -5.78
CA ILE A 505 -20.35 -1.44 -5.06
C ILE A 505 -19.23 -0.61 -5.69
N GLU A 506 -18.30 -1.24 -6.40
CA GLU A 506 -17.16 -0.60 -7.06
C GLU A 506 -16.61 -1.47 -8.20
N ILE A 507 -16.13 -0.83 -9.26
CA ILE A 507 -15.43 -1.48 -10.38
C ILE A 507 -14.08 -0.80 -10.53
N ASN A 508 -13.01 -1.57 -10.36
CA ASN A 508 -11.62 -1.11 -10.48
C ASN A 508 -11.05 -1.56 -11.83
N GLY A 509 -10.26 -0.71 -12.50
CA GLY A 509 -9.62 -1.04 -13.77
C GLY A 509 -8.23 -1.66 -13.62
N ALA A 510 -7.26 -1.15 -14.38
CA ALA A 510 -5.87 -1.60 -14.45
C ALA A 510 -5.12 -1.66 -13.10
N GLY A 511 -5.57 -0.89 -12.11
CA GLY A 511 -5.04 -0.80 -10.75
C GLY A 511 -5.56 -1.90 -9.84
N ALA A 512 -6.49 -2.74 -10.32
CA ALA A 512 -6.97 -3.90 -9.62
C ALA A 512 -5.82 -4.89 -9.33
N GLU A 513 -5.46 -4.98 -8.05
CA GLU A 513 -4.52 -5.99 -7.58
C GLU A 513 -5.18 -7.37 -7.50
N ALA A 514 -4.36 -8.41 -7.72
CA ALA A 514 -4.70 -9.82 -7.48
C ALA A 514 -4.81 -10.13 -5.98
N ILE A 515 -5.84 -9.57 -5.33
CA ILE A 515 -5.96 -9.56 -3.86
C ILE A 515 -6.15 -10.95 -3.24
N GLN A 516 -6.48 -11.99 -4.02
CA GLN A 516 -6.50 -13.39 -3.54
C GLN A 516 -5.13 -13.86 -3.05
N ALA A 517 -4.07 -13.24 -3.56
CA ALA A 517 -2.68 -13.51 -3.18
C ALA A 517 -2.39 -13.28 -1.70
N TRP A 518 -3.22 -12.46 -1.04
CA TRP A 518 -3.11 -12.08 0.37
C TRP A 518 -3.80 -13.07 1.32
N ASP A 519 -4.31 -14.21 0.83
CA ASP A 519 -4.80 -15.27 1.70
C ASP A 519 -3.73 -15.65 2.74
N PRO A 520 -4.02 -15.64 4.06
CA PRO A 520 -3.05 -16.00 5.08
C PRO A 520 -2.38 -17.33 4.83
N ASN A 521 -3.08 -18.33 4.28
CA ASN A 521 -2.53 -19.65 3.96
C ASN A 521 -1.52 -19.62 2.81
N SER A 522 -1.44 -18.53 2.04
CA SER A 522 -0.46 -18.35 0.97
C SER A 522 0.95 -18.10 1.50
N GLY A 523 1.94 -18.48 0.69
CA GLY A 523 3.35 -18.15 0.88
C GLY A 523 3.75 -16.89 0.11
N LEU A 524 4.83 -16.24 0.53
CA LEU A 524 5.34 -15.02 -0.11
C LEU A 524 5.65 -15.19 -1.61
N MET A 525 6.21 -16.34 -2.00
CA MET A 525 6.48 -16.64 -3.42
C MET A 525 5.21 -16.81 -4.25
N THR A 526 4.14 -17.35 -3.64
CA THR A 526 2.84 -17.44 -4.32
C THR A 526 2.26 -16.06 -4.52
N LEU A 527 2.36 -15.17 -3.53
CA LEU A 527 1.91 -13.78 -3.66
C LEU A 527 2.60 -13.07 -4.83
N TYR A 528 3.93 -13.12 -4.91
CA TYR A 528 4.64 -12.52 -6.05
C TYR A 528 4.28 -13.16 -7.38
N ARG A 529 4.09 -14.48 -7.43
CA ARG A 529 3.68 -15.18 -8.64
C ARG A 529 2.34 -14.66 -9.16
N GLU A 530 1.36 -14.46 -8.29
CA GLU A 530 0.04 -13.93 -8.68
C GLU A 530 0.12 -12.47 -9.13
N PHE A 531 0.90 -11.62 -8.45
CA PHE A 531 1.14 -10.25 -8.90
C PHE A 531 1.80 -10.21 -10.28
N PHE A 532 2.85 -11.00 -10.51
CA PHE A 532 3.53 -11.05 -11.81
C PHE A 532 2.63 -11.57 -12.93
N LYS A 533 1.76 -12.56 -12.64
CA LYS A 533 0.75 -13.03 -13.60
C LYS A 533 -0.22 -11.91 -13.97
N ALA A 534 -0.76 -11.18 -12.99
CA ALA A 534 -1.67 -10.07 -13.23
C ALA A 534 -1.04 -8.96 -14.08
N TYR A 535 0.17 -8.50 -13.72
CA TYR A 535 0.88 -7.48 -14.52
C TYR A 535 1.21 -7.96 -15.93
N ARG A 536 1.57 -9.23 -16.12
CA ARG A 536 1.82 -9.79 -17.45
C ARG A 536 0.58 -9.75 -18.33
N MET A 537 -0.60 -10.08 -17.77
CA MET A 537 -1.88 -9.99 -18.49
C MET A 537 -2.22 -8.53 -18.80
N LEU A 538 -2.08 -7.63 -17.83
CA LEU A 538 -2.33 -6.20 -17.98
C LEU A 538 -1.54 -5.58 -19.13
N PHE A 539 -0.22 -5.82 -19.18
CA PHE A 539 0.63 -5.33 -20.26
C PHE A 539 0.33 -6.00 -21.61
N ARG A 540 -0.03 -7.29 -21.62
CA ARG A 540 -0.44 -7.98 -22.85
C ARG A 540 -1.71 -7.37 -23.43
N ILE A 541 -2.72 -7.10 -22.59
CA ILE A 541 -3.98 -6.48 -23.00
C ILE A 541 -3.74 -5.06 -23.52
N GLY A 542 -2.97 -4.25 -22.77
CA GLY A 542 -2.60 -2.91 -23.23
C GLY A 542 -1.82 -2.93 -24.55
N HIS A 543 -0.95 -3.91 -24.77
CA HIS A 543 -0.24 -4.09 -26.04
C HIS A 543 -1.18 -4.42 -27.21
N LEU A 544 -2.15 -5.31 -27.01
CA LEU A 544 -3.14 -5.68 -28.02
C LEU A 544 -4.07 -4.51 -28.34
N ASN A 545 -4.52 -3.75 -27.34
CA ASN A 545 -5.30 -2.53 -27.57
C ASN A 545 -4.48 -1.44 -28.28
N ARG A 546 -3.18 -1.34 -27.97
CA ARG A 546 -2.28 -0.47 -28.74
C ARG A 546 -2.17 -0.87 -30.20
N ALA A 547 -2.10 -2.16 -30.49
CA ALA A 547 -2.11 -2.66 -31.86
C ALA A 547 -3.46 -2.40 -32.58
N ARG A 548 -4.58 -2.36 -31.83
CA ARG A 548 -5.91 -1.94 -32.32
C ARG A 548 -6.06 -0.43 -32.53
N GLY A 549 -5.05 0.38 -32.16
CA GLY A 549 -5.02 1.83 -32.38
C GLY A 549 -5.19 2.70 -31.13
N PHE A 550 -5.44 2.11 -29.96
CA PHE A 550 -5.55 2.86 -28.70
C PHE A 550 -4.18 3.31 -28.20
N LYS A 551 -4.00 4.62 -27.99
CA LYS A 551 -2.71 5.16 -27.55
C LYS A 551 -2.64 5.12 -26.01
N PRO A 552 -1.54 4.62 -25.42
CA PRO A 552 -1.28 4.81 -24.00
C PRO A 552 -1.27 6.31 -23.65
N MET A 553 -1.75 6.64 -22.47
CA MET A 553 -1.74 7.99 -21.93
C MET A 553 -0.31 8.56 -21.92
N PRO A 554 -0.12 9.84 -22.28
CA PRO A 554 1.17 10.51 -22.13
C PRO A 554 1.68 10.44 -20.69
N PHE A 555 2.99 10.29 -20.53
CA PHE A 555 3.61 10.12 -19.21
C PHE A 555 3.30 11.27 -18.25
N HIS A 556 3.31 12.52 -18.74
CA HIS A 556 2.96 13.69 -17.95
C HIS A 556 1.55 13.58 -17.33
N ASP A 557 0.54 13.25 -18.14
CA ASP A 557 -0.85 13.20 -17.70
C ASP A 557 -1.08 12.03 -16.74
N PHE A 558 -0.41 10.90 -17.00
CA PHE A 558 -0.42 9.75 -16.11
C PHE A 558 0.14 10.09 -14.71
N ILE A 559 1.28 10.80 -14.65
CA ILE A 559 1.84 11.28 -13.37
C ILE A 559 0.94 12.34 -12.72
N LYS A 560 0.29 13.21 -13.50
CA LYS A 560 -0.65 14.21 -12.99
C LYS A 560 -1.84 13.54 -12.29
N ALA A 561 -2.44 12.51 -12.89
CA ALA A 561 -3.53 11.74 -12.31
C ALA A 561 -3.11 11.07 -10.98
N ILE A 562 -1.93 10.44 -10.95
CA ILE A 562 -1.38 9.83 -9.73
C ILE A 562 -1.16 10.86 -8.62
N ARG A 563 -0.61 12.04 -8.93
CA ARG A 563 -0.39 13.11 -7.95
C ARG A 563 -1.70 13.66 -7.42
N HIS A 564 -2.68 13.83 -8.30
CA HIS A 564 -4.01 14.33 -7.95
C HIS A 564 -4.70 13.39 -6.95
N GLN A 565 -4.80 12.09 -7.24
CA GLN A 565 -5.35 11.11 -6.30
C GLN A 565 -4.61 11.11 -4.94
N ASN A 566 -3.28 11.08 -4.96
CA ASN A 566 -2.50 11.02 -3.71
C ASN A 566 -2.66 12.28 -2.85
N ARG A 567 -2.81 13.45 -3.48
CA ARG A 567 -3.11 14.71 -2.77
C ARG A 567 -4.47 14.61 -2.07
N LEU A 568 -5.49 14.10 -2.77
CA LEU A 568 -6.84 14.03 -2.23
C LEU A 568 -6.99 13.04 -1.07
N ILE A 569 -6.29 11.90 -1.11
CA ILE A 569 -6.32 10.92 -0.01
C ILE A 569 -5.96 11.55 1.33
N GLY A 570 -5.02 12.51 1.36
CA GLY A 570 -4.64 13.22 2.60
C GLY A 570 -5.62 14.31 3.04
N GLN A 571 -6.65 14.60 2.24
CA GLN A 571 -7.63 15.66 2.47
C GLN A 571 -9.02 15.11 2.82
N TYR A 572 -9.28 13.83 2.56
CA TYR A 572 -10.59 13.24 2.84
C TYR A 572 -10.92 13.19 4.33
N PRO A 573 -12.23 13.24 4.68
CA PRO A 573 -12.68 13.02 6.04
C PRO A 573 -12.22 11.64 6.57
N PRO A 574 -12.09 11.46 7.89
CA PRO A 574 -11.82 10.16 8.48
C PRO A 574 -12.82 9.11 8.00
N ALA A 575 -12.32 7.95 7.60
CA ALA A 575 -13.15 6.85 7.13
C ALA A 575 -13.80 6.12 8.33
N GLY A 576 -15.08 5.74 8.26
CA GLY A 576 -15.84 5.29 9.45
C GLY A 576 -16.97 4.34 9.11
#